data_AF-A0A4P7R663-F1
#
_entry.id   AF-A0A4P7R663-F1
#
_cell.length_a   1.000
_cell.length_b   1.000
_cell.length_c   1.000
_cell.angle_alpha   90.00
_cell.angle_beta   90.00
_cell.angle_gamma   90.00
#
_symmetry.space_group_name_H-M   'P 1'
#
loop_
_entity.id
_entity.type
_entity.pdbx_description
1 polymer ?
#
loop_
_entity_poly.entity_id
_entity_poly.type
_entity_poly.pdbx_seq_one_letter_code
_entity_poly.pdbx_strand_id
1 'polypeptide(L)'
;MSMKLQRHRVWVHALAVFLGVLMPLGPALAQTISALTPLELRGVWYPKSEQGAQQCARVQREGLGELHPGTLQITHTQLLDLKGMGQHTVVFVTESRPRKRNIWRLQGLVDVYPYEAPKVLETYIMELDKKELRWFKRSFDGVAERVDSFVYERCV
;
A
#
# COMPACT_ATOMS: atom_id res chain seq x y z
N MET A 1 34.56 67.27 -55.60
CA MET A 1 33.21 67.48 -55.02
C MET A 1 33.29 67.16 -53.54
N SER A 2 32.98 68.13 -52.69
CA SER A 2 33.40 68.21 -51.29
C SER A 2 32.30 67.77 -50.30
N MET A 3 32.72 67.51 -49.06
CA MET A 3 31.98 67.49 -47.78
C MET A 3 31.51 66.16 -47.18
N LYS A 4 32.41 65.59 -46.36
CA LYS A 4 32.32 65.40 -44.90
C LYS A 4 31.02 64.88 -44.25
N LEU A 5 31.16 63.66 -43.73
CA LEU A 5 30.76 63.11 -42.43
C LEU A 5 29.98 63.99 -41.41
N GLN A 6 28.94 63.34 -40.82
CA GLN A 6 28.68 63.17 -39.38
C GLN A 6 27.48 63.91 -38.73
N ARG A 7 26.56 63.13 -38.14
CA ARG A 7 25.68 63.44 -36.97
C ARG A 7 24.94 62.14 -36.57
N HIS A 8 25.21 61.49 -35.43
CA HIS A 8 24.77 61.75 -34.01
C HIS A 8 23.24 61.81 -33.86
N ARG A 9 22.51 61.31 -32.85
CA ARG A 9 22.70 60.54 -31.58
C ARG A 9 21.28 60.28 -30.99
N VAL A 10 21.20 59.55 -29.87
CA VAL A 10 20.13 59.50 -28.81
C VAL A 10 19.01 58.44 -29.03
N TRP A 11 18.90 57.30 -28.31
CA TRP A 11 18.57 56.95 -26.89
C TRP A 11 17.08 57.10 -26.49
N VAL A 12 16.46 55.99 -26.02
CA VAL A 12 15.63 55.79 -24.78
C VAL A 12 14.51 54.72 -24.94
N HIS A 13 14.68 53.63 -24.17
CA HIS A 13 13.75 52.78 -23.41
C HIS A 13 12.53 52.03 -24.00
N ALA A 14 12.52 50.73 -23.68
CA ALA A 14 11.43 49.88 -23.17
C ALA A 14 10.24 49.54 -24.09
N LEU A 15 10.00 48.25 -24.34
CA LEU A 15 9.11 47.40 -23.52
C LEU A 15 9.11 45.97 -24.07
N ALA A 16 8.79 45.02 -23.18
CA ALA A 16 8.75 43.58 -23.40
C ALA A 16 7.85 43.13 -24.55
N VAL A 17 8.19 41.97 -25.11
CA VAL A 17 7.36 40.75 -25.19
C VAL A 17 7.94 39.91 -26.32
N PHE A 18 8.65 38.84 -25.99
CA PHE A 18 8.68 37.68 -26.88
C PHE A 18 8.44 36.43 -26.04
N LEU A 19 7.20 35.96 -26.17
CA LEU A 19 6.78 34.59 -25.96
C LEU A 19 7.82 33.62 -26.54
N GLY A 20 8.02 32.51 -25.82
CA GLY A 20 8.44 31.27 -26.46
C GLY A 20 9.65 30.61 -25.83
N VAL A 21 9.45 30.01 -24.65
CA VAL A 21 10.07 28.70 -24.39
C VAL A 21 8.97 27.80 -23.85
N LEU A 22 8.21 27.23 -24.78
CA LEU A 22 7.45 26.01 -24.58
C LEU A 22 8.49 24.89 -24.45
N MET A 23 9.08 24.71 -23.26
CA MET A 23 9.70 23.42 -22.98
C MET A 23 8.55 22.42 -22.86
N PRO A 24 8.57 21.29 -23.60
CA PRO A 24 7.63 20.23 -23.32
C PRO A 24 7.94 19.79 -21.90
N LEU A 25 7.01 20.02 -20.97
CA LEU A 25 6.90 19.13 -19.83
C LEU A 25 6.75 17.73 -20.45
N GLY A 26 7.86 16.99 -20.53
CA GLY A 26 7.80 15.56 -20.74
C GLY A 26 6.85 14.99 -19.69
N PRO A 27 6.15 13.87 -19.95
CA PRO A 27 5.26 13.24 -19.00
C PRO A 27 6.07 12.61 -17.85
N ALA A 28 6.72 13.43 -17.05
CA ALA A 28 7.23 13.08 -15.74
C ALA A 28 6.12 13.44 -14.75
N LEU A 29 5.62 12.39 -14.08
CA LEU A 29 4.56 12.39 -13.06
C LEU A 29 3.14 12.00 -13.57
N ALA A 30 3.06 11.02 -14.47
CA ALA A 30 2.05 9.98 -14.26
C ALA A 30 2.54 9.09 -13.11
N GLN A 31 2.40 9.57 -11.85
CA GLN A 31 2.45 8.66 -10.72
C GLN A 31 1.19 7.81 -10.78
N THR A 32 1.22 6.71 -11.52
CA THR A 32 0.22 5.65 -11.36
C THR A 32 0.46 4.99 -10.00
N ILE A 33 0.03 5.63 -8.91
CA ILE A 33 -0.12 4.94 -7.62
C ILE A 33 -1.35 4.04 -7.77
N SER A 34 -1.15 2.85 -8.33
CA SER A 34 -2.05 1.71 -8.19
C SER A 34 -1.27 0.45 -8.61
N ALA A 35 -1.00 -0.51 -7.72
CA ALA A 35 -2.03 -1.06 -6.87
C ALA A 35 -1.57 -1.30 -5.42
N LEU A 36 -2.35 -0.77 -4.46
CA LEU A 36 -2.29 -1.24 -3.08
C LEU A 36 -2.71 -2.72 -3.04
N THR A 37 -2.07 -3.47 -2.15
CA THR A 37 -1.98 -4.95 -2.06
C THR A 37 -1.84 -5.71 -3.41
N PRO A 38 -0.85 -6.60 -3.54
CA PRO A 38 -0.74 -7.47 -4.71
C PRO A 38 -2.04 -8.25 -4.94
N LEU A 39 -2.51 -8.35 -6.19
CA LEU A 39 -3.74 -9.05 -6.53
C LEU A 39 -3.76 -10.49 -6.00
N GLU A 40 -2.61 -11.17 -6.06
CA GLU A 40 -2.42 -12.54 -5.56
C GLU A 40 -2.58 -12.69 -4.04
N LEU A 41 -2.48 -11.59 -3.28
CA LEU A 41 -2.75 -11.60 -1.84
C LEU A 41 -4.22 -11.33 -1.52
N ARG A 42 -4.99 -10.75 -2.44
CA ARG A 42 -6.38 -10.36 -2.16
C ARG A 42 -7.29 -11.56 -2.00
N GLY A 43 -8.23 -11.46 -1.07
CA GLY A 43 -9.18 -12.52 -0.75
C GLY A 43 -9.34 -12.74 0.74
N VAL A 44 -10.02 -13.83 1.09
CA VAL A 44 -10.25 -14.28 2.45
C VAL A 44 -9.36 -15.48 2.75
N TRP A 45 -8.65 -15.40 3.86
CA TRP A 45 -7.64 -16.35 4.30
C TRP A 45 -7.99 -16.86 5.69
N TYR A 46 -7.99 -18.18 5.86
CA TYR A 46 -8.29 -18.82 7.15
C TYR A 46 -7.01 -19.33 7.78
N PRO A 47 -6.88 -19.34 9.12
CA PRO A 47 -5.71 -19.93 9.77
C PRO A 47 -5.47 -21.35 9.27
N LYS A 48 -4.21 -21.73 9.05
CA LYS A 48 -3.83 -23.10 8.71
C LYS A 48 -3.98 -24.00 9.94
N SER A 49 -5.23 -24.37 10.24
CA SER A 49 -5.64 -25.18 11.38
C SER A 49 -6.92 -25.95 11.05
N GLU A 50 -7.26 -26.95 11.87
CA GLU A 50 -8.50 -27.71 11.72
C GLU A 50 -9.73 -26.79 11.80
N GLN A 51 -9.74 -25.86 12.77
CA GLN A 51 -10.82 -24.89 12.91
C GLN A 51 -10.93 -23.98 11.68
N GLY A 52 -9.81 -23.51 11.13
CA GLY A 52 -9.81 -22.70 9.90
C GLY A 52 -10.34 -23.47 8.69
N ALA A 53 -9.98 -24.75 8.55
CA ALA A 53 -10.50 -25.62 7.51
C ALA A 53 -12.02 -25.83 7.63
N GLN A 54 -12.54 -26.06 8.85
CA GLN A 54 -13.98 -26.17 9.10
C GLN A 54 -14.73 -24.87 8.76
N GLN A 55 -14.15 -23.71 9.11
CA GLN A 55 -14.72 -22.40 8.78
C GLN A 55 -14.79 -22.19 7.26
N CYS A 56 -13.71 -22.51 6.53
CA CYS A 56 -13.70 -22.44 5.07
C CYS A 56 -14.75 -23.38 4.44
N ALA A 57 -14.82 -24.63 4.89
CA ALA A 57 -15.80 -25.60 4.40
C ALA A 57 -17.26 -25.18 4.67
N ARG A 58 -17.51 -24.48 5.79
CA ARG A 58 -18.82 -23.89 6.06
C ARG A 58 -19.14 -22.78 5.05
N VAL A 59 -18.22 -21.85 4.82
CA VAL A 59 -18.40 -20.76 3.85
C VAL A 59 -18.59 -21.29 2.42
N GLN A 60 -17.92 -22.37 2.05
CA GLN A 60 -18.13 -23.01 0.74
C GLN A 60 -19.53 -23.64 0.59
N ARG A 61 -20.13 -24.15 1.67
CA ARG A 61 -21.46 -24.77 1.65
C ARG A 61 -22.60 -23.77 1.76
N GLU A 62 -22.45 -22.78 2.62
CA GLU A 62 -23.52 -21.86 3.03
C GLU A 62 -23.39 -20.47 2.37
N GLY A 63 -22.25 -20.19 1.73
CA GLY A 63 -21.90 -18.88 1.19
C GLY A 63 -21.13 -18.01 2.19
N LEU A 64 -20.73 -16.81 1.75
CA LEU A 64 -20.07 -15.82 2.59
C LEU A 64 -21.08 -15.24 3.60
N GLY A 65 -21.13 -15.84 4.79
CA GLY A 65 -21.71 -15.23 5.99
C GLY A 65 -20.71 -14.31 6.70
N GLU A 66 -20.96 -14.03 7.98
CA GLU A 66 -20.01 -13.30 8.82
C GLU A 66 -18.67 -14.05 8.91
N LEU A 67 -17.58 -13.32 8.69
CA LEU A 67 -16.23 -13.86 8.83
C LEU A 67 -15.92 -14.14 10.31
N HIS A 68 -15.16 -15.19 10.56
CA HIS A 68 -14.93 -15.70 11.91
C HIS A 68 -13.64 -15.11 12.51
N PRO A 69 -13.52 -15.08 13.84
CA PRO A 69 -12.25 -14.80 14.50
C PRO A 69 -11.13 -15.68 13.95
N GLY A 70 -9.97 -15.06 13.72
CA GLY A 70 -8.79 -15.65 13.09
C GLY A 70 -8.74 -15.46 11.58
N THR A 71 -9.83 -15.05 10.92
CA THR A 71 -9.83 -14.81 9.48
C THR A 71 -9.05 -13.53 9.13
N LEU A 72 -8.23 -13.61 8.09
CA LEU A 72 -7.55 -12.48 7.47
C LEU A 72 -8.22 -12.16 6.14
N GLN A 73 -8.74 -10.94 5.99
CA GLN A 73 -9.26 -10.44 4.72
C GLN A 73 -8.31 -9.39 4.15
N ILE A 74 -7.90 -9.60 2.91
CA ILE A 74 -7.00 -8.69 2.18
C ILE A 74 -7.78 -8.07 1.04
N THR A 75 -8.02 -6.76 1.12
CA THR A 75 -8.64 -5.97 0.05
C THR A 75 -7.56 -5.20 -0.71
N HIS A 76 -7.96 -4.39 -1.69
CA HIS A 76 -7.04 -3.51 -2.38
C HIS A 76 -6.25 -2.61 -1.42
N THR A 77 -6.89 -2.03 -0.40
CA THR A 77 -6.28 -0.98 0.42
C THR A 77 -6.08 -1.38 1.87
N GLN A 78 -6.62 -2.52 2.30
CA GLN A 78 -6.68 -2.89 3.70
C GLN A 78 -6.33 -4.36 3.94
N LEU A 79 -5.75 -4.61 5.10
CA LEU A 79 -5.73 -5.93 5.74
C LEU A 79 -6.64 -5.85 6.96
N LEU A 80 -7.65 -6.72 7.02
CA LEU A 80 -8.55 -6.86 8.15
C LEU A 80 -8.25 -8.19 8.83
N ASP A 81 -7.71 -8.12 10.04
CA ASP A 81 -7.39 -9.27 10.89
C ASP A 81 -8.45 -9.35 11.98
N LEU A 82 -9.38 -10.29 11.82
CA LEU A 82 -10.50 -10.49 12.74
C LEU A 82 -10.00 -11.24 13.97
N LYS A 83 -10.08 -10.61 15.14
CA LYS A 83 -9.71 -11.22 16.42
C LYS A 83 -10.94 -11.79 17.13
N GLY A 84 -10.70 -12.47 18.24
CA GLY A 84 -11.77 -12.95 19.11
C GLY A 84 -12.59 -11.79 19.70
N MET A 85 -13.83 -12.08 20.12
CA MET A 85 -14.69 -11.15 20.85
C MET A 85 -15.05 -9.84 20.11
N GLY A 86 -15.16 -9.88 18.77
CA GLY A 86 -15.54 -8.72 17.95
C GLY A 86 -14.42 -7.69 17.76
N GLN A 87 -13.26 -7.91 18.37
CA GLN A 87 -12.07 -7.11 18.15
C GLN A 87 -11.54 -7.36 16.74
N HIS A 88 -11.02 -6.32 16.10
CA HIS A 88 -10.37 -6.45 14.82
C HIS A 88 -9.28 -5.40 14.68
N THR A 89 -8.27 -5.78 13.93
CA THR A 89 -7.17 -4.90 13.54
C THR A 89 -7.34 -4.59 12.07
N VAL A 90 -7.37 -3.31 11.74
CA VAL A 90 -7.35 -2.81 10.37
C VAL A 90 -5.97 -2.25 10.09
N VAL A 91 -5.35 -2.71 9.02
CA VAL A 91 -4.12 -2.13 8.48
C VAL A 91 -4.46 -1.41 7.19
N PHE A 92 -4.35 -0.09 7.19
CA PHE A 92 -4.49 0.73 5.99
C PHE A 92 -3.15 0.72 5.25
N VAL A 93 -3.09 -0.01 4.14
CA VAL A 93 -1.85 -0.19 3.37
C VAL A 93 -1.49 1.13 2.70
N THR A 94 -0.30 1.65 3.01
CA THR A 94 0.24 2.88 2.43
C THR A 94 1.28 2.58 1.35
N GLU A 95 1.95 1.44 1.44
CA GLU A 95 2.95 1.02 0.47
C GLU A 95 3.00 -0.51 0.34
N SER A 96 3.27 -0.99 -0.88
CA SER A 96 3.62 -2.37 -1.17
C SER A 96 4.84 -2.40 -2.08
N ARG A 97 5.88 -3.14 -1.70
CA ARG A 97 7.05 -3.38 -2.55
C ARG A 97 7.35 -4.87 -2.67
N PRO A 98 7.48 -5.41 -3.90
CA PRO A 98 7.99 -6.77 -4.07
C PRO A 98 9.44 -6.84 -3.56
N ARG A 99 9.79 -7.91 -2.84
CA ARG A 99 11.17 -8.22 -2.45
C ARG A 99 11.80 -9.27 -3.35
N LYS A 100 11.02 -10.32 -3.64
CA LYS A 100 11.34 -11.45 -4.53
C LYS A 100 10.03 -11.96 -5.13
N ARG A 101 10.13 -12.96 -6.01
CA ARG A 101 8.94 -13.68 -6.48
C ARG A 101 8.12 -14.18 -5.28
N ASN A 102 6.83 -13.85 -5.28
CA ASN A 102 5.86 -14.20 -4.25
C ASN A 102 6.17 -13.69 -2.83
N ILE A 103 7.04 -12.69 -2.67
CA ILE A 103 7.37 -12.09 -1.38
C ILE A 103 7.23 -10.58 -1.47
N TRP A 104 6.43 -10.00 -0.58
CA TRP A 104 6.16 -8.57 -0.53
C TRP A 104 6.47 -7.99 0.84
N ARG A 105 7.00 -6.77 0.85
CA ARG A 105 7.03 -5.90 2.02
C ARG A 105 5.85 -4.94 1.92
N LEU A 106 4.97 -4.96 2.92
CA LEU A 106 3.88 -4.00 3.04
C LEU A 106 4.20 -3.02 4.17
N GLN A 107 3.81 -1.77 4.00
CA GLN A 107 3.68 -0.82 5.10
C GLN A 107 2.25 -0.34 5.20
N GLY A 108 1.80 -0.14 6.43
CA GLY A 108 0.45 0.35 6.66
C GLY A 108 0.27 0.97 8.04
N LEU A 109 -0.73 1.83 8.11
CA LEU A 109 -1.18 2.44 9.35
C LEU A 109 -2.11 1.47 10.06
N VAL A 110 -1.76 1.09 11.28
CA VAL A 110 -2.51 0.15 12.09
C VAL A 110 -3.56 0.89 12.90
N ASP A 111 -4.77 0.36 12.88
CA ASP A 111 -5.92 0.83 13.61
C ASP A 111 -6.54 -0.36 14.34
N VAL A 112 -6.59 -0.29 15.66
CA VAL A 112 -7.05 -1.38 16.51
C VAL A 112 -8.29 -0.91 17.26
N TYR A 113 -9.36 -1.70 17.22
CA TYR A 113 -10.57 -1.42 17.99
C TYR A 113 -10.24 -1.22 19.48
N PRO A 114 -10.75 -0.17 20.16
CA PRO A 114 -11.85 0.72 19.77
C PRO A 114 -11.48 1.95 18.90
N TYR A 115 -10.33 1.96 18.23
CA TYR A 115 -9.90 3.01 17.28
C TYR A 115 -9.60 4.38 17.89
N GLU A 116 -9.30 4.39 19.19
CA GLU A 116 -9.01 5.60 19.95
C GLU A 116 -7.50 5.91 20.00
N ALA A 117 -6.66 4.89 19.79
CA ALA A 117 -5.21 5.04 19.83
C ALA A 117 -4.66 5.70 18.55
N PRO A 118 -3.55 6.47 18.64
CA PRO A 118 -2.85 6.96 17.46
C PRO A 118 -2.44 5.82 16.54
N LYS A 119 -2.68 5.98 15.24
CA LYS A 119 -2.31 4.97 14.25
C LYS A 119 -0.79 4.88 14.15
N VAL A 120 -0.27 3.66 14.20
CA VAL A 120 1.17 3.39 14.12
C VAL A 120 1.51 2.86 12.74
N LEU A 121 2.59 3.35 12.14
CA LEU A 121 3.10 2.80 10.89
C LEU A 121 3.87 1.51 11.18
N GLU A 122 3.34 0.38 10.72
CA GLU A 122 3.99 -0.92 10.82
C GLU A 122 4.48 -1.42 9.45
N THR A 123 5.47 -2.32 9.48
CA THR A 123 5.99 -3.01 8.29
C THR A 123 5.75 -4.51 8.42
N TYR A 124 5.24 -5.12 7.36
CA TYR A 124 4.95 -6.55 7.28
C TYR A 124 5.70 -7.19 6.13
N ILE A 125 6.02 -8.47 6.29
CA ILE A 125 6.44 -9.33 5.18
C ILE A 125 5.33 -10.34 4.92
N MET A 126 4.95 -10.49 3.66
CA MET A 126 3.99 -11.49 3.21
C MET A 126 4.63 -12.38 2.15
N GLU A 127 4.55 -13.68 2.37
CA GLU A 127 5.04 -14.70 1.44
C GLU A 127 3.86 -15.57 0.99
N LEU A 128 3.74 -15.78 -0.32
CA LEU A 128 2.71 -16.61 -0.91
C LEU A 128 3.32 -17.87 -1.54
N ASP A 129 2.92 -19.02 -1.03
CA ASP A 129 3.22 -20.32 -1.64
C ASP A 129 1.93 -21.03 -2.02
N LYS A 130 1.59 -21.00 -3.31
CA LYS A 130 0.33 -21.54 -3.87
C LYS A 130 -0.90 -20.95 -3.17
N LYS A 131 -1.46 -21.68 -2.20
CA LYS A 131 -2.64 -21.31 -1.41
C LYS A 131 -2.28 -20.93 0.03
N GLU A 132 -1.00 -20.98 0.41
CA GLU A 132 -0.54 -20.64 1.75
C GLU A 132 0.02 -19.23 1.78
N LEU A 133 -0.55 -18.39 2.63
CA LEU A 133 -0.05 -17.06 2.94
C LEU A 133 0.66 -17.08 4.29
N ARG A 134 1.94 -16.74 4.30
CA ARG A 134 2.69 -16.48 5.54
C ARG A 134 2.76 -14.98 5.76
N TRP A 135 2.27 -14.54 6.90
CA TRP A 135 2.33 -13.14 7.32
C TRP A 135 3.27 -13.01 8.52
N PHE A 136 4.33 -12.25 8.34
CA PHE A 136 5.29 -11.93 9.39
C PHE A 136 5.04 -10.52 9.93
N LYS A 137 4.87 -10.42 11.25
CA LYS A 137 4.70 -9.16 11.98
C LYS A 137 5.81 -9.03 13.02
N ARG A 138 6.38 -7.83 13.14
CA ARG A 138 7.26 -7.48 14.25
C ARG A 138 6.41 -7.08 15.45
N SER A 139 6.73 -7.60 16.61
CA SER A 139 6.13 -7.24 17.89
C SER A 139 7.23 -6.91 18.90
N PHE A 140 6.92 -6.03 19.85
CA PHE A 140 7.82 -5.69 20.94
C PHE A 140 7.05 -5.90 22.24
N ASP A 141 7.58 -6.76 23.12
CA ASP A 141 6.94 -7.14 24.38
C ASP A 141 7.43 -6.31 25.58
N GLY A 142 8.22 -5.26 25.34
CA GLY A 142 8.85 -4.45 26.38
C GLY A 142 10.30 -4.86 26.68
N VAL A 143 10.71 -6.06 26.27
CA VAL A 143 12.05 -6.61 26.57
C VAL A 143 12.82 -6.93 25.29
N ALA A 144 12.16 -7.51 24.29
CA ALA A 144 12.80 -7.90 23.04
C ALA A 144 11.89 -7.67 21.83
N GLU A 145 12.50 -7.39 20.68
CA GLU A 145 11.82 -7.46 19.40
C GLU A 145 11.64 -8.93 19.02
N ARG A 146 10.40 -9.31 18.71
CA ARG A 146 10.02 -10.63 18.23
C ARG A 146 9.43 -10.52 16.84
N VAL A 147 9.54 -11.60 16.07
CA VAL A 147 8.89 -11.74 14.77
C VAL A 147 7.88 -12.87 14.89
N ASP A 148 6.61 -12.50 14.89
CA ASP A 148 5.50 -13.43 14.85
C ASP A 148 5.22 -13.85 13.41
N SER A 149 4.94 -15.13 13.21
CA SER A 149 4.56 -15.68 11.91
C SER A 149 3.19 -16.33 11.98
N PHE A 150 2.29 -15.90 11.12
CA PHE A 150 0.96 -16.44 10.96
C PHE A 150 0.86 -17.14 9.61
N VAL A 151 0.30 -18.35 9.58
CA VAL A 151 0.12 -19.11 8.34
C VAL A 151 -1.36 -19.26 8.08
N TYR A 152 -1.78 -18.87 6.88
CA TYR A 152 -3.16 -18.94 6.43
C TYR A 152 -3.27 -19.75 5.15
N GLU A 153 -4.44 -20.32 4.92
CA GLU A 153 -4.83 -20.97 3.67
C GLU A 153 -5.96 -20.21 2.99
N ARG A 154 -5.85 -20.08 1.67
CA ARG A 154 -6.88 -19.46 0.84
C ARG A 154 -8.09 -20.39 0.75
N CYS A 155 -9.26 -19.88 1.08
CA CYS A 155 -10.52 -20.58 0.84
C CYS A 155 -10.96 -20.38 -0.62
N VAL A 156 -10.87 -21.44 -1.43
CA VAL A 156 -11.23 -21.48 -2.85
C VAL A 156 -11.91 -22.79 -3.19
#